data_AF-A0A7X8VY91-F1
#
_entry.id   AF-A0A7X8VY91-F1
#
_cell.length_a   1.000
_cell.length_b   1.000
_cell.length_c   1.000
_cell.angle_alpha   90.00
_cell.angle_beta   90.00
_cell.angle_gamma   90.00
#
_symmetry.space_group_name_H-M   'P 1'
#
loop_
_entity.id
_entity.type
_entity.pdbx_description
1 polymer ?
#
loop_
_entity_poly.entity_id
_entity_poly.type
_entity_poly.pdbx_seq_one_letter_code
_entity_poly.pdbx_strand_id
1 'polypeptide(L)'
;MFLLLAFLLFVFPAGIMAENVVQELPLSGWQQRSWSEDGVQKLVALPAAAPALSMPLSFPGRQEFLTTAFGGADDWARATHLELRLAIPEGMPQSARLSVFARDRDFLWRQVRLPVTRDAAGQMRLLLPITGRGAEDTWSSVGHSRPWNAKS
;
A
#
# COMPACT_ATOMS: atom_id res chain seq x y z
N MET A 1 3.38 -2.34 -61.35
CA MET A 1 4.30 -1.50 -60.55
C MET A 1 4.07 -1.86 -59.09
N PHE A 2 4.96 -2.66 -58.52
CA PHE A 2 4.92 -3.07 -57.11
C PHE A 2 5.29 -1.87 -56.24
N LEU A 3 4.47 -1.55 -55.23
CA LEU A 3 4.96 -0.83 -54.06
C LEU A 3 4.44 -1.52 -52.80
N LEU A 4 5.33 -2.34 -52.26
CA LEU A 4 5.35 -2.83 -50.89
C LEU A 4 5.41 -1.59 -49.97
N LEU A 5 4.43 -1.36 -49.10
CA LEU A 5 4.60 -0.41 -48.00
C LEU A 5 4.72 -1.20 -46.70
N ALA A 6 5.84 -0.95 -46.04
CA ALA A 6 6.39 -1.73 -44.96
C ALA A 6 5.48 -1.77 -43.73
N PHE A 7 5.47 -2.97 -43.12
CA PHE A 7 5.26 -3.22 -41.71
C PHE A 7 5.90 -2.11 -40.83
N LEU A 8 5.08 -1.32 -40.15
CA LEU A 8 5.46 -0.68 -38.89
C LEU A 8 4.74 -1.41 -37.77
N LEU A 9 5.35 -2.52 -37.38
CA LEU A 9 5.25 -3.08 -36.05
C LEU A 9 5.61 -1.97 -35.05
N PHE A 10 4.62 -1.26 -34.52
CA PHE A 10 4.76 -0.68 -33.18
C PHE A 10 4.68 -1.83 -32.18
N VAL A 11 5.75 -2.65 -32.16
CA VAL A 11 6.17 -3.30 -30.92
C VAL A 11 6.58 -2.14 -30.04
N PHE A 12 5.64 -1.64 -29.23
CA PHE A 12 6.06 -1.02 -27.99
C PHE A 12 6.77 -2.12 -27.21
N PRO A 13 8.09 -2.05 -26.97
CA PRO A 13 8.53 -2.67 -25.75
C PRO A 13 7.81 -1.87 -24.67
N ALA A 14 6.82 -2.49 -24.01
CA ALA A 14 6.49 -2.10 -22.66
C ALA A 14 7.82 -2.24 -21.92
N GLY A 15 8.56 -1.13 -21.86
CA GLY A 15 9.80 -1.05 -21.14
C GLY A 15 9.45 -1.51 -19.75
N ILE A 16 9.96 -2.68 -19.39
CA ILE A 16 10.14 -3.06 -18.00
C ILE A 16 11.12 -2.00 -17.49
N MET A 17 10.59 -0.85 -17.10
CA MET A 17 11.34 0.14 -16.33
C MET A 17 11.77 -0.64 -15.10
N ALA A 18 13.07 -0.89 -14.98
CA ALA A 18 13.64 -1.42 -13.76
C ALA A 18 13.15 -0.52 -12.62
N GLU A 19 12.26 -1.05 -11.79
CA GLU A 19 11.67 -0.32 -10.68
C GLU A 19 12.80 -0.10 -9.66
N ASN A 20 13.44 1.06 -9.72
CA ASN A 20 14.50 1.41 -8.79
C ASN A 20 13.89 1.58 -7.40
N VAL A 21 14.19 0.64 -6.51
CA VAL A 21 13.78 0.72 -5.10
C VAL A 21 14.47 1.91 -4.47
N VAL A 22 13.69 2.94 -4.13
CA VAL A 22 14.20 4.16 -3.50
C VAL A 22 14.50 3.95 -2.02
N GLN A 23 13.64 3.21 -1.33
CA GLN A 23 13.77 2.85 0.09
C GLN A 23 12.89 1.64 0.40
N GLU A 24 13.42 0.67 1.14
CA GLU A 24 12.61 -0.36 1.80
C GLU A 24 12.36 0.05 3.26
N LEU A 25 11.12 -0.08 3.74
CA LEU A 25 10.83 0.21 5.15
C LEU A 25 11.34 -0.95 6.00
N PRO A 26 12.35 -0.75 6.87
CA PRO A 26 12.85 -1.83 7.70
C PRO A 26 11.77 -2.24 8.69
N LEU A 27 11.74 -3.53 9.05
CA LEU A 27 10.85 -4.03 10.10
C LEU A 27 11.35 -3.67 11.51
N SER A 28 12.59 -3.22 11.64
CA SER A 28 13.10 -2.61 12.86
C SER A 28 12.39 -1.27 13.13
N GLY A 29 12.06 -1.02 14.40
CA GLY A 29 11.39 0.21 14.83
C GLY A 29 9.86 0.22 14.66
N TRP A 30 9.27 -0.85 14.09
CA TRP A 30 7.81 -0.99 14.10
C TRP A 30 7.27 -1.28 15.50
N GLN A 31 6.09 -0.76 15.77
CA GLN A 31 5.36 -0.95 17.03
C GLN A 31 3.95 -1.41 16.71
N GLN A 32 3.46 -2.37 17.49
CA GLN A 32 2.06 -2.74 17.51
C GLN A 32 1.34 -1.83 18.51
N ARG A 33 0.26 -1.19 18.07
CA ARG A 33 -0.68 -0.45 18.90
C ARG A 33 -1.93 -1.29 19.13
N SER A 34 -2.32 -1.43 20.39
CA SER A 34 -3.58 -2.01 20.85
C SER A 34 -4.28 -1.09 21.85
N TRP A 35 -5.55 -1.36 22.16
CA TRP A 35 -6.34 -0.61 23.15
C TRP A 35 -6.82 -1.57 24.23
N SER A 36 -6.83 -1.11 25.49
CA SER A 36 -7.58 -1.77 26.56
C SER A 36 -9.08 -1.54 26.39
N GLU A 37 -9.89 -2.25 27.18
CA GLU A 37 -11.34 -2.04 27.24
C GLU A 37 -11.70 -0.59 27.62
N ASP A 38 -10.87 0.06 28.45
CA ASP A 38 -11.02 1.47 28.83
C ASP A 38 -10.54 2.47 27.76
N GLY A 39 -10.13 1.99 26.58
CA GLY A 39 -9.68 2.82 25.47
C GLY A 39 -8.25 3.38 25.62
N VAL A 40 -7.48 2.93 26.60
CA VAL A 40 -6.08 3.34 26.78
C VAL A 40 -5.22 2.62 25.75
N GLN A 41 -4.42 3.40 24.99
CA GLN A 41 -3.51 2.82 24.01
C GLN A 41 -2.29 2.17 24.68
N LYS A 42 -1.88 1.01 24.18
CA LYS A 42 -0.64 0.32 24.52
C LYS A 42 0.20 0.16 23.26
N LEU A 43 1.47 0.55 23.34
CA LEU A 43 2.46 0.36 22.29
C LEU A 43 3.43 -0.75 22.71
N VAL A 44 3.64 -1.72 21.83
CA VAL A 44 4.60 -2.80 22.01
C VAL A 44 5.54 -2.81 20.81
N ALA A 45 6.85 -2.66 21.04
CA ALA A 45 7.83 -2.76 19.98
C ALA A 45 7.82 -4.18 19.37
N LEU A 46 7.84 -4.25 18.05
CA LEU A 46 7.96 -5.53 17.36
C LEU A 46 9.42 -5.99 17.32
N PRO A 47 9.68 -7.31 17.37
CA PRO A 47 11.02 -7.85 17.18
C PRO A 47 11.56 -7.46 15.80
N ALA A 48 12.76 -6.85 15.76
CA ALA A 48 13.39 -6.38 14.53
C ALA A 48 13.70 -7.49 13.51
N ALA A 49 13.69 -8.76 13.93
CA ALA A 49 14.07 -9.93 13.11
C ALA A 49 12.87 -10.64 12.44
N ALA A 50 11.65 -10.13 12.56
CA ALA A 50 10.51 -10.74 11.87
C ALA A 50 10.67 -10.55 10.33
N PRO A 51 10.33 -11.55 9.49
CA PRO A 51 10.41 -11.42 8.04
C PRO A 51 9.24 -10.61 7.43
N ALA A 52 8.17 -10.39 8.20
CA ALA A 52 6.99 -9.64 7.80
C ALA A 52 6.22 -9.13 9.03
N LEU A 53 5.34 -8.15 8.84
CA LEU A 53 4.34 -7.76 9.83
C LEU A 53 3.19 -8.76 9.79
N SER A 54 2.99 -9.51 10.89
CA SER A 54 1.87 -10.43 11.00
C SER A 54 0.60 -9.67 11.39
N MET A 55 -0.40 -9.68 10.52
CA MET A 55 -1.73 -9.11 10.76
C MET A 55 -2.75 -10.23 10.98
N PRO A 56 -2.92 -10.76 12.21
CA PRO A 56 -3.99 -11.71 12.50
C PRO A 56 -5.35 -11.13 12.14
N LEU A 57 -6.09 -11.87 11.30
CA LEU A 57 -7.48 -11.55 10.99
C LEU A 57 -8.39 -12.08 12.11
N SER A 58 -8.44 -11.36 13.23
CA SER A 58 -9.48 -11.56 14.25
C SER A 58 -10.65 -10.61 14.00
N PHE A 59 -11.88 -11.09 14.17
CA PHE A 59 -13.09 -10.26 14.04
C PHE A 59 -13.93 -10.33 15.33
N PRO A 60 -14.38 -9.18 15.89
CA PRO A 60 -13.91 -7.84 15.59
C PRO A 60 -12.48 -7.65 16.12
N GLY A 61 -11.57 -7.22 15.26
CA GLY A 61 -10.17 -7.00 15.64
C GLY A 61 -9.69 -5.68 15.06
N ARG A 62 -9.22 -4.78 15.93
CA ARG A 62 -8.50 -3.58 15.53
C ARG A 62 -7.05 -3.75 15.94
N GLN A 63 -6.18 -3.92 14.96
CA GLN A 63 -4.75 -3.96 15.17
C GLN A 63 -4.10 -2.92 14.27
N GLU A 64 -3.20 -2.13 14.86
CA GLU A 64 -2.49 -1.09 14.14
C GLU A 64 -0.99 -1.28 14.32
N PHE A 65 -0.25 -1.14 13.23
CA PHE A 65 1.20 -1.18 13.21
C PHE A 65 1.72 0.17 12.77
N LEU A 66 2.70 0.70 13.49
CA LEU A 66 3.22 2.05 13.31
C LEU A 66 4.74 2.01 13.23
N THR A 67 5.32 2.84 12.38
CA THR A 67 6.76 3.10 12.36
C THR A 67 7.01 4.57 12.04
N THR A 68 8.12 5.10 12.55
CA THR A 68 8.68 6.39 12.15
C THR A 68 9.96 6.26 11.33
N ALA A 69 10.40 5.02 11.06
CA ALA A 69 11.64 4.71 10.36
C ALA A 69 11.47 4.72 8.84
N PHE A 70 10.97 5.83 8.29
CA PHE A 70 10.60 5.97 6.87
C PHE A 70 11.65 6.72 6.02
N GLY A 71 12.92 6.69 6.41
CA GLY A 71 14.03 7.28 5.65
C GLY A 71 14.10 8.82 5.73
N GLY A 72 14.90 9.42 4.83
CA GLY A 72 15.06 10.87 4.75
C GLY A 72 13.98 11.56 3.90
N ALA A 73 13.83 12.88 4.07
CA ALA A 73 12.90 13.67 3.25
C ALA A 73 13.23 13.58 1.75
N ASP A 74 14.51 13.48 1.40
CA ASP A 74 14.98 13.37 0.02
C ASP A 74 14.55 12.06 -0.65
N ASP A 75 14.49 10.95 0.09
CA ASP A 75 14.04 9.67 -0.44
C ASP A 75 12.55 9.72 -0.79
N TRP A 76 11.75 10.35 0.07
CA TRP A 76 10.33 10.61 -0.23
C TRP A 76 10.13 11.52 -1.43
N ALA A 77 10.96 12.55 -1.60
CA ALA A 77 10.85 13.47 -2.72
C ALA A 77 11.13 12.79 -4.07
N ARG A 78 11.98 11.74 -4.09
CA ARG A 78 12.27 10.94 -5.29
C ARG A 78 11.28 9.80 -5.52
N ALA A 79 10.54 9.37 -4.50
CA ALA A 79 9.63 8.25 -4.60
C ALA A 79 8.45 8.57 -5.51
N THR A 80 8.22 7.72 -6.52
CA THR A 80 7.10 7.89 -7.46
C THR A 80 5.95 6.93 -7.18
N HIS A 81 6.23 5.82 -6.51
CA HIS A 81 5.26 4.78 -6.19
C HIS A 81 5.44 4.27 -4.76
N LEU A 82 4.34 3.82 -4.17
CA LEU A 82 4.30 3.01 -2.96
C LEU A 82 4.07 1.55 -3.35
N GLU A 83 5.02 0.69 -3.02
CA GLU A 83 4.85 -0.76 -3.18
C GLU A 83 4.33 -1.39 -1.88
N LEU A 84 3.29 -2.21 -1.97
CA LEU A 84 2.81 -3.06 -0.88
C LEU A 84 2.88 -4.52 -1.31
N ARG A 85 3.47 -5.37 -0.47
CA ARG A 85 3.52 -6.83 -0.64
C ARG A 85 2.78 -7.48 0.52
N LEU A 86 1.74 -8.24 0.21
CA LEU A 86 0.84 -8.81 1.22
C LEU A 86 0.71 -10.32 1.00
N ALA A 87 0.91 -11.09 2.05
CA ALA A 87 0.52 -12.49 2.08
C ALA A 87 -0.98 -12.58 2.34
N ILE A 88 -1.73 -13.10 1.37
CA ILE A 88 -3.19 -13.22 1.46
C ILE A 88 -3.54 -14.63 1.97
N PRO A 89 -4.24 -14.74 3.11
CA PRO A 89 -4.58 -16.04 3.67
C PRO A 89 -5.52 -16.82 2.75
N GLU A 90 -5.38 -18.14 2.79
CA GLU A 90 -6.32 -19.03 2.12
C GLU A 90 -7.73 -18.85 2.73
N GLY A 91 -8.76 -18.87 1.88
CA GLY A 91 -10.14 -18.69 2.31
C GLY A 91 -10.57 -17.26 2.61
N MET A 92 -9.74 -16.24 2.29
CA MET A 92 -10.19 -14.85 2.38
C MET A 92 -11.47 -14.65 1.52
N PRO A 93 -12.53 -14.03 2.06
CA PRO A 93 -13.78 -13.83 1.32
C PRO A 93 -13.55 -13.08 0.01
N GLN A 94 -14.21 -13.51 -1.08
CA GLN A 94 -14.10 -12.84 -2.40
C GLN A 94 -14.58 -11.37 -2.37
N SER A 95 -15.45 -11.05 -1.41
CA SER A 95 -15.93 -9.68 -1.16
C SER A 95 -14.94 -8.82 -0.38
N ALA A 96 -13.82 -9.38 0.12
CA ALA A 96 -12.81 -8.64 0.85
C ALA A 96 -12.24 -7.50 -0.03
N ARG A 97 -11.97 -6.38 0.61
CA ARG A 97 -11.42 -5.18 -0.03
C ARG A 97 -10.25 -4.67 0.77
N LEU A 98 -9.19 -4.31 0.07
CA LEU A 98 -8.09 -3.55 0.65
C LEU A 98 -8.36 -2.07 0.41
N SER A 99 -8.24 -1.27 1.46
CA SER A 99 -8.30 0.19 1.35
C SER A 99 -6.97 0.75 1.81
N VAL A 100 -6.31 1.52 0.95
CA VAL A 100 -5.07 2.22 1.28
C VAL A 100 -5.39 3.70 1.35
N PHE A 101 -4.93 4.35 2.40
CA PHE A 101 -5.14 5.77 2.63
C PHE A 101 -3.80 6.50 2.63
N ALA A 102 -3.77 7.66 2.00
CA ALA A 102 -2.67 8.61 2.07
C ALA A 102 -3.21 9.94 2.58
N ARG A 103 -2.41 10.61 3.39
CA ARG A 103 -2.69 11.96 3.90
C ARG A 103 -1.47 12.82 3.66
N ASP A 104 -1.67 13.98 3.05
CA ASP A 104 -0.61 14.96 2.90
C ASP A 104 -0.57 15.96 4.08
N ARG A 105 0.40 16.87 4.01
CA ARG A 105 0.60 17.92 5.03
C ARG A 105 -0.57 18.89 5.12
N ASP A 106 -1.29 19.10 4.01
CA ASP A 106 -2.46 19.98 3.94
C ASP A 106 -3.74 19.27 4.41
N PHE A 107 -3.57 18.08 5.00
CA PHE A 107 -4.60 17.23 5.57
C PHE A 107 -5.59 16.67 4.55
N LEU A 108 -5.28 16.72 3.25
CA LEU A 108 -6.11 16.12 2.24
C LEU A 108 -6.02 14.59 2.37
N TRP A 109 -7.19 13.96 2.45
CA TRP A 109 -7.31 12.52 2.51
C TRP A 109 -7.57 11.93 1.13
N ARG A 110 -6.75 10.96 0.79
CA ARG A 110 -6.82 10.21 -0.45
C ARG A 110 -6.98 8.73 -0.12
N GLN A 111 -7.85 8.04 -0.85
CA GLN A 111 -8.02 6.61 -0.70
C GLN A 111 -7.98 5.89 -2.05
N VAL A 112 -7.50 4.66 -2.04
CA VAL A 112 -7.74 3.69 -3.10
C VAL A 112 -8.34 2.44 -2.48
N ARG A 113 -9.41 1.91 -3.11
CA ARG A 113 -10.09 0.70 -2.66
C ARG A 113 -10.03 -0.35 -3.76
N LEU A 114 -9.43 -1.48 -3.44
CA LEU A 114 -9.11 -2.53 -4.42
C LEU A 114 -9.72 -3.87 -3.98
N PRO A 115 -10.16 -4.71 -4.93
CA PRO A 115 -10.42 -6.11 -4.62
C PRO A 115 -9.15 -6.76 -4.09
N VAL A 116 -9.26 -7.59 -3.05
CA VAL A 116 -8.13 -8.43 -2.65
C VAL A 116 -7.98 -9.55 -3.68
N THR A 117 -6.81 -9.62 -4.29
CA THR A 117 -6.45 -10.66 -5.26
C THR A 117 -5.32 -11.51 -4.68
N ARG A 118 -5.31 -12.80 -4.98
CA ARG A 118 -4.29 -13.73 -4.52
C ARG A 118 -3.69 -14.45 -5.72
N ASP A 119 -2.38 -14.33 -5.90
CA ASP A 119 -1.67 -15.08 -6.93
C ASP A 119 -1.45 -16.55 -6.52
N ALA A 120 -0.80 -17.33 -7.39
CA ALA A 120 -0.50 -18.75 -7.13
C ALA A 120 0.44 -18.97 -5.93
N ALA A 121 1.27 -17.99 -5.58
CA ALA A 121 2.15 -18.01 -4.41
C ALA A 121 1.46 -17.49 -3.13
N GLY A 122 0.16 -17.15 -3.22
CA GLY A 122 -0.60 -16.61 -2.11
C GLY A 122 -0.31 -15.15 -1.78
N GLN A 123 0.26 -14.40 -2.73
CA GLN A 123 0.66 -13.02 -2.53
C GLN A 123 -0.25 -12.05 -3.30
N MET A 124 -0.24 -10.81 -2.84
CA MET A 124 -0.77 -9.65 -3.54
C MET A 124 0.32 -8.59 -3.58
N ARG A 125 0.65 -8.14 -4.78
CA ARG A 125 1.57 -7.02 -5.01
C ARG A 125 0.78 -5.82 -5.51
N LEU A 126 0.97 -4.68 -4.87
CA LEU A 126 0.41 -3.41 -5.30
C LEU A 126 1.52 -2.40 -5.54
N LEU A 127 1.40 -1.66 -6.64
CA LEU A 127 2.27 -0.54 -6.97
C LEU A 127 1.39 0.68 -7.19
N LEU A 128 1.32 1.56 -6.19
CA LEU A 128 0.42 2.71 -6.18
C LEU A 128 1.21 3.97 -6.55
N PRO A 129 0.88 4.69 -7.62
CA PRO A 129 1.54 5.95 -7.96
C PRO A 129 1.24 7.00 -6.88
N ILE A 130 2.25 7.68 -6.36
CA ILE A 130 2.09 8.71 -5.32
C ILE A 130 2.40 10.13 -5.81
N THR A 131 2.85 10.28 -7.06
CA THR A 131 3.13 11.57 -7.70
C THR A 131 2.62 11.62 -9.15
N GLY A 132 2.49 12.84 -9.67
CA GLY A 132 2.04 13.13 -11.03
C GLY A 132 0.60 12.72 -11.33
N ARG A 133 0.24 12.75 -12.61
CA ARG A 133 -1.12 12.49 -13.10
C ARG A 133 -1.65 11.10 -12.73
N GLY A 134 -0.78 10.08 -12.74
CA GLY A 134 -1.17 8.73 -12.35
C GLY A 134 -1.68 8.66 -10.91
N ALA A 135 -1.14 9.47 -10.00
CA ALA A 135 -1.64 9.56 -8.64
C ALA A 135 -3.01 10.26 -8.58
N GLU A 136 -3.24 11.31 -9.37
CA GLU A 136 -4.53 12.00 -9.43
C GLU A 136 -5.65 11.07 -9.93
N ASP A 137 -5.36 10.24 -10.93
CA ASP A 137 -6.33 9.29 -11.50
C ASP A 137 -6.57 8.07 -10.59
N THR A 138 -5.56 7.63 -9.83
CA THR A 138 -5.65 6.44 -8.98
C THR A 138 -6.33 6.72 -7.64
N TRP A 139 -6.05 7.86 -7.03
CA TRP A 139 -6.45 8.15 -5.67
C TRP A 139 -7.72 8.99 -5.64
N SER A 140 -8.79 8.44 -5.06
CA SER A 140 -10.02 9.18 -4.84
C SER A 140 -9.90 10.13 -3.67
N SER A 141 -10.27 11.40 -3.87
CA SER A 141 -10.48 12.35 -2.77
C SER A 141 -11.71 11.91 -1.98
N VAL A 142 -11.53 11.60 -0.70
CA VAL A 142 -12.65 11.38 0.21
C VAL A 142 -12.77 12.65 1.02
N GLY A 143 -13.96 13.27 1.03
CA GLY A 143 -14.22 14.39 1.94
C GLY A 143 -13.84 14.01 3.37
N HIS A 144 -13.46 15.01 4.17
CA HIS A 144 -13.00 14.90 5.58
C HIS A 144 -13.96 14.16 6.55
N SER A 145 -15.07 13.60 6.06
CA SER A 145 -16.19 13.07 6.82
C SER A 145 -16.17 11.55 7.03
N ARG A 146 -15.15 10.81 6.57
CA ARG A 146 -15.00 9.39 6.95
C ARG A 146 -14.05 9.26 8.15
N PRO A 147 -14.56 9.12 9.38
CA PRO A 147 -13.69 8.84 10.52
C PRO A 147 -12.98 7.50 10.33
N TRP A 148 -11.68 7.48 10.61
CA TRP A 148 -10.80 6.30 10.65
C TRP A 148 -11.34 5.18 11.55
N ASN A 149 -12.11 5.58 12.55
CA ASN A 149 -12.72 4.77 13.57
C ASN A 149 -14.22 4.89 13.34
N ALA A 150 -14.82 3.84 12.77
CA ALA A 150 -16.24 3.62 12.98
C ALA A 150 -16.43 3.55 14.50
N LYS A 151 -16.97 4.64 15.09
CA LYS A 151 -17.74 4.49 16.32
C LYS A 151 -19.01 3.76 15.89
N SER A 152 -18.94 2.44 15.84
CA SER A 152 -20.10 1.56 15.96
C SER A 152 -20.08 0.99 17.37
#